data_AF-A0A7V7RQ69-F1
#
_entry.id   AF-A0A7V7RQ69-F1
#
_cell.length_a   1.000
_cell.length_b   1.000
_cell.length_c   1.000
_cell.angle_alpha   90.00
_cell.angle_beta   90.00
_cell.angle_gamma   90.00
#
_symmetry.space_group_name_H-M   'P 1'
#
loop_
_entity.id
_entity.type
_entity.pdbx_description
1 polymer ?
#
loop_
_entity_poly.entity_id
_entity_poly.type
_entity_poly.pdbx_seq_one_letter_code
_entity_poly.pdbx_strand_id
1 'polypeptide(L)'
;MRDYQIYLIEDEFATHYFGRERMFYELFEEYENAAGKLNKIIAKQIQYITKPIPGLRLHQNIHLEMQQKMNFKMDKSGNYIIDGKKSSAALTIHDRYLSIEASGNYDAETMFFEVLRKYEGSFLAIDMEHGRYGWLKPIKERKFV
;
A
#
# COMPACT_ATOMS: atom_id res chain seq x y z
N MET A 1 -5.93 -16.24 -1.35
CA MET A 1 -6.38 -14.84 -1.21
C MET A 1 -5.12 -14.00 -1.06
N ARG A 2 -5.13 -12.72 -1.40
CA ARG A 2 -3.95 -11.85 -1.21
C ARG A 2 -4.41 -10.61 -0.48
N ASP A 3 -3.70 -10.23 0.57
CA ASP A 3 -4.00 -9.05 1.37
C ASP A 3 -2.74 -8.19 1.44
N TYR A 4 -2.83 -6.99 0.87
CA TYR A 4 -1.72 -6.05 0.85
C TYR A 4 -2.03 -4.87 1.75
N GLN A 5 -1.19 -4.64 2.75
CA GLN A 5 -1.10 -3.39 3.46
C GLN A 5 -0.11 -2.47 2.75
N ILE A 6 -0.55 -1.26 2.42
CA ILE A 6 0.25 -0.29 1.67
C ILE A 6 0.47 0.94 2.53
N TYR A 7 1.73 1.22 2.82
CA TYR A 7 2.16 2.34 3.63
C TYR A 7 2.83 3.40 2.78
N LEU A 8 2.58 4.67 3.11
CA LEU A 8 3.33 5.78 2.54
C LEU A 8 4.55 6.05 3.43
N ILE A 9 5.75 5.72 2.97
CA ILE A 9 6.98 5.88 3.73
C ILE A 9 7.49 7.33 3.62
N GLU A 10 8.05 7.89 4.69
CA GLU A 10 8.72 9.20 4.62
C GLU A 10 9.89 9.16 3.63
N ASP A 11 10.07 10.23 2.85
CA ASP A 11 10.98 10.21 1.69
C ASP A 11 12.44 9.98 2.09
N GLU A 12 12.82 10.45 3.29
CA GLU A 12 14.14 10.21 3.86
C GLU A 12 14.41 8.72 4.10
N PHE A 13 13.43 7.99 4.62
CA PHE A 13 13.56 6.54 4.84
C PHE A 13 13.39 5.76 3.55
N ALA A 14 12.48 6.18 2.67
CA ALA A 14 12.30 5.53 1.38
C ALA A 14 13.60 5.58 0.54
N THR A 15 14.28 6.73 0.54
CA THR A 15 15.58 6.89 -0.14
C THR A 15 16.68 6.11 0.57
N HIS A 16 16.74 6.16 1.91
CA HIS A 16 17.80 5.51 2.68
C HIS A 16 17.70 3.98 2.66
N TYR A 17 16.49 3.42 2.62
CA TYR A 17 16.24 1.97 2.67
C TYR A 17 15.84 1.38 1.32
N PHE A 18 16.03 2.11 0.23
CA PHE A 18 15.87 1.55 -1.12
C PHE A 18 16.83 0.38 -1.33
N GLY A 19 16.34 -0.76 -1.85
CA GLY A 19 17.09 -2.02 -1.95
C GLY A 19 17.30 -2.75 -0.62
N ARG A 20 16.77 -2.23 0.49
CA ARG A 20 16.77 -2.84 1.83
C ARG A 20 15.35 -2.90 2.41
N GLU A 21 14.36 -3.13 1.55
CA GLU A 21 12.94 -3.16 1.88
C GLU A 21 12.60 -4.22 2.93
N ARG A 22 13.42 -5.27 3.00
CA ARG A 22 13.34 -6.33 4.02
C ARG A 22 13.31 -5.78 5.44
N MET A 23 14.03 -4.68 5.73
CA MET A 23 14.04 -4.06 7.06
C MET A 23 12.66 -3.54 7.46
N PHE A 24 11.88 -3.02 6.50
CA PHE A 24 10.51 -2.63 6.76
C PHE A 24 9.66 -3.86 7.03
N TYR A 25 9.72 -4.87 6.16
CA TYR A 25 8.97 -6.11 6.33
C TYR A 25 9.18 -6.71 7.73
N GLU A 26 10.44 -6.85 8.17
CA GLU A 26 10.78 -7.37 9.50
C GLU A 26 10.22 -6.49 10.63
N LEU A 27 10.25 -5.16 10.49
CA LEU A 27 9.67 -4.23 11.48
C LEU A 27 8.14 -4.40 11.60
N PHE A 28 7.44 -4.51 10.47
CA PHE A 28 5.99 -4.69 10.46
C PHE A 28 5.60 -6.10 10.95
N GLU A 29 6.39 -7.14 10.63
CA GLU A 29 6.21 -8.49 11.16
C GLU A 29 6.43 -8.53 12.69
N GLU A 30 7.46 -7.83 13.20
CA GLU A 30 7.70 -7.71 14.64
C GLU A 30 6.54 -6.99 15.33
N TYR A 31 5.93 -5.98 14.69
CA TYR A 31 4.76 -5.29 15.22
C TYR A 31 3.57 -6.22 15.45
N GLU A 32 3.28 -7.11 14.50
CA GLU A 32 2.17 -8.07 14.59
C GLU A 32 2.39 -9.10 15.70
N ASN A 33 3.64 -9.49 15.95
CA ASN A 33 4.00 -10.51 16.94
C ASN A 33 4.33 -9.94 18.33
N ALA A 34 4.65 -8.65 18.44
CA ALA A 34 5.02 -8.02 19.69
C ALA A 34 3.81 -7.78 20.60
N ALA A 35 4.04 -7.87 21.92
CA ALA A 35 3.04 -7.55 22.94
C ALA A 35 3.54 -6.52 23.96
N GLY A 36 2.61 -5.90 24.69
CA GLY A 36 2.92 -5.04 25.82
C GLY A 36 3.73 -3.79 25.44
N LYS A 37 4.86 -3.57 26.12
CA LYS A 37 5.69 -2.36 25.94
C LYS A 37 6.40 -2.34 24.59
N LEU A 38 6.85 -3.50 24.10
CA LEU A 38 7.58 -3.61 22.84
C LEU A 38 6.68 -3.21 21.66
N ASN A 39 5.45 -3.71 21.62
CA ASN A 39 4.46 -3.33 20.60
C ASN A 39 4.25 -1.81 20.52
N LYS A 40 4.16 -1.12 21.67
CA LYS A 40 4.01 0.35 21.72
C LYS A 40 5.23 1.09 21.19
N ILE A 41 6.43 0.53 21.33
CA ILE A 41 7.67 1.13 20.82
C ILE A 41 7.70 0.97 19.31
N ILE A 42 7.43 -0.24 18.80
CA ILE A 42 7.41 -0.53 17.37
C ILE A 42 6.30 0.28 16.67
N ALA A 43 5.12 0.40 17.28
CA ALA A 43 4.04 1.26 16.78
C ALA A 43 4.51 2.70 16.55
N LYS A 44 5.28 3.26 17.49
CA LYS A 44 5.84 4.61 17.35
C LYS A 44 6.90 4.69 16.25
N GLN A 45 7.71 3.65 16.09
CA GLN A 45 8.68 3.59 14.99
C GLN A 45 7.95 3.58 13.65
N ILE A 46 6.97 2.69 13.46
CA ILE A 46 6.13 2.63 12.25
C ILE A 46 5.47 4.00 12.01
N GLN A 47 4.89 4.62 13.04
CA GLN A 47 4.27 5.93 12.92
C GLN A 47 5.27 7.01 12.48
N TYR A 48 6.51 6.96 12.98
CA TYR A 48 7.55 7.92 12.65
C TYR A 48 8.07 7.77 11.22
N ILE A 49 8.18 6.53 10.72
CA ILE A 49 8.70 6.28 9.37
C ILE A 49 7.62 6.38 8.27
N THR A 50 6.34 6.51 8.64
CA THR A 50 5.22 6.58 7.70
C THR A 50 4.50 7.92 7.75
N LYS A 51 4.02 8.37 6.58
CA LYS A 51 3.18 9.56 6.40
C LYS A 51 1.70 9.19 6.59
N PRO A 52 0.85 10.12 7.04
CA PRO A 52 -0.60 9.94 6.96
C PRO A 52 -1.03 9.87 5.48
N ILE A 53 -2.06 9.08 5.20
CA ILE A 53 -2.63 8.98 3.85
C ILE A 53 -3.42 10.26 3.56
N PRO A 54 -3.17 10.96 2.44
CA PRO A 54 -3.96 12.12 2.03
C PRO A 54 -5.31 11.68 1.44
N GLY A 55 -6.19 11.11 2.27
CA GLY A 55 -7.40 10.39 1.87
C GLY A 55 -8.26 11.12 0.84
N LEU A 56 -8.59 12.39 1.07
CA LEU A 56 -9.41 13.18 0.14
C LEU A 56 -8.79 13.29 -1.26
N ARG A 57 -7.48 13.60 -1.33
CA ARG A 57 -6.77 13.72 -2.61
C ARG A 57 -6.64 12.36 -3.28
N LEU A 58 -6.41 11.31 -2.50
CA LEU A 58 -6.28 9.96 -3.02
C LEU A 58 -7.61 9.46 -3.60
N HIS A 59 -8.73 9.65 -2.88
CA HIS A 59 -10.08 9.34 -3.39
C HIS A 59 -10.37 10.06 -4.71
N GLN A 60 -10.06 11.36 -4.81
CA GLN A 60 -10.23 12.13 -6.04
C GLN A 60 -9.42 11.53 -7.20
N ASN A 61 -8.14 11.18 -6.98
CA ASN A 61 -7.29 10.59 -8.00
C ASN A 61 -7.78 9.22 -8.45
N ILE A 62 -8.13 8.34 -7.50
CA ILE A 62 -8.67 7.01 -7.82
C ILE A 62 -9.96 7.15 -8.62
N HIS A 63 -10.88 8.00 -8.19
CA HIS A 63 -12.13 8.21 -8.91
C HIS A 63 -11.88 8.72 -10.35
N LEU A 64 -11.01 9.71 -10.53
CA LEU A 64 -10.70 10.26 -11.85
C LEU A 64 -10.11 9.22 -12.80
N GLU A 65 -9.16 8.41 -12.33
CA GLU A 65 -8.47 7.38 -13.13
C GLU A 65 -9.32 6.12 -13.40
N MET A 66 -10.22 5.76 -12.47
CA MET A 66 -10.92 4.46 -12.51
C MET A 66 -12.41 4.55 -12.86
N GLN A 67 -13.05 5.72 -12.80
CA GLN A 67 -14.49 5.87 -13.08
C GLN A 67 -14.94 5.35 -14.46
N GLN A 68 -14.05 5.34 -15.45
CA GLN A 68 -14.35 4.86 -16.80
C GLN A 68 -14.07 3.36 -16.99
N LYS A 69 -13.51 2.68 -15.98
CA LYS A 69 -13.18 1.26 -16.07
C LYS A 69 -14.42 0.42 -15.80
N MET A 70 -14.69 -0.52 -16.71
CA MET A 70 -15.74 -1.51 -16.54
C MET A 70 -15.52 -2.27 -15.23
N ASN A 71 -16.60 -2.50 -14.48
CA ASN A 71 -16.65 -3.25 -13.22
C ASN A 71 -16.01 -2.59 -12.00
N PHE A 72 -15.67 -1.30 -12.09
CA PHE A 72 -15.26 -0.49 -10.95
C PHE A 72 -16.49 0.14 -10.26
N LYS A 73 -16.59 -0.02 -8.94
CA LYS A 73 -17.65 0.57 -8.11
C LYS A 73 -17.09 1.05 -6.77
N MET A 74 -17.78 2.00 -6.15
CA MET A 74 -17.52 2.40 -4.77
C MET A 74 -18.70 1.94 -3.91
N ASP A 75 -18.43 1.30 -2.77
CA ASP A 75 -19.48 0.90 -1.83
C ASP A 75 -19.95 2.08 -0.95
N LYS A 76 -20.93 1.81 -0.08
CA LYS A 76 -21.50 2.83 0.82
C LYS A 76 -20.51 3.30 1.90
N SER A 77 -19.48 2.49 2.19
CA SER A 77 -18.45 2.79 3.17
C SER A 77 -17.27 3.55 2.55
N GLY A 78 -17.28 3.79 1.24
CA GLY A 78 -16.21 4.50 0.52
C GLY A 78 -15.10 3.58 0.01
N ASN A 79 -15.26 2.26 0.10
CA ASN A 79 -14.28 1.31 -0.42
C ASN A 79 -14.46 1.14 -1.93
N TYR A 80 -13.35 0.97 -2.64
CA TYR A 80 -13.34 0.75 -4.06
C TYR A 80 -13.30 -0.73 -4.38
N ILE A 81 -14.15 -1.19 -5.29
CA ILE A 81 -14.29 -2.61 -5.64
C ILE A 81 -14.16 -2.76 -7.15
N ILE A 82 -13.33 -3.71 -7.55
CA ILE A 82 -13.24 -4.24 -8.91
C ILE A 82 -13.81 -5.66 -8.88
N ASP A 83 -14.89 -5.89 -9.62
CA ASP A 83 -15.62 -7.16 -9.59
C ASP A 83 -15.61 -7.82 -10.98
N GLY A 84 -14.58 -8.61 -11.24
CA GLY A 84 -14.39 -9.30 -12.51
C GLY A 84 -14.66 -10.81 -12.42
N LYS A 85 -14.99 -11.43 -13.56
CA LYS A 85 -15.28 -12.88 -13.64
C LYS A 85 -14.11 -13.78 -13.23
N LYS A 86 -12.87 -13.31 -13.36
CA LYS A 86 -11.63 -14.08 -13.11
C LYS A 86 -10.72 -13.46 -12.04
N SER A 87 -11.00 -12.21 -11.66
CA SER A 87 -10.19 -11.44 -10.73
C SER A 87 -11.07 -10.39 -10.09
N SER A 88 -10.96 -10.26 -8.77
CA SER A 88 -11.66 -9.25 -7.98
C SER A 88 -10.71 -8.66 -6.96
N ALA A 89 -10.90 -7.38 -6.64
CA ALA A 89 -10.14 -6.71 -5.61
C ALA A 89 -10.98 -5.63 -4.92
N ALA A 90 -10.72 -5.42 -3.63
CA ALA A 90 -11.28 -4.32 -2.85
C ALA A 90 -10.13 -3.48 -2.27
N LEU A 91 -10.23 -2.17 -2.39
CA LEU A 91 -9.30 -1.19 -1.83
C LEU A 91 -10.03 -0.37 -0.76
N THR A 92 -9.46 -0.38 0.44
CA THR A 92 -9.92 0.41 1.59
C THR A 92 -8.85 1.42 1.96
N ILE A 93 -9.26 2.67 2.23
CA ILE A 93 -8.37 3.77 2.59
C ILE A 93 -8.51 4.05 4.08
N HIS A 94 -7.42 3.84 4.83
CA HIS A 94 -7.34 4.20 6.25
C HIS A 94 -6.46 5.45 6.43
N ASP A 95 -6.46 6.03 7.63
CA ASP A 95 -5.69 7.25 7.91
C ASP A 95 -4.17 7.07 7.75
N ARG A 96 -3.68 5.84 7.91
CA ARG A 96 -2.23 5.53 7.99
C ARG A 96 -1.74 4.52 6.96
N TYR A 97 -2.64 3.82 6.29
CA TYR A 97 -2.31 2.81 5.30
C TYR A 97 -3.51 2.54 4.40
N LEU A 98 -3.28 1.82 3.31
CA LEU A 98 -4.33 1.29 2.45
C LEU A 98 -4.35 -0.22 2.60
N SER A 99 -5.51 -0.86 2.50
CA SER A 99 -5.59 -2.32 2.37
C SER A 99 -6.15 -2.70 1.01
N ILE A 100 -5.52 -3.68 0.34
CA ILE A 100 -6.03 -4.29 -0.88
C ILE A 100 -6.24 -5.77 -0.65
N GLU A 101 -7.49 -6.19 -0.68
CA GLU A 101 -7.87 -7.60 -0.66
C GLU A 101 -8.15 -8.04 -2.09
N ALA A 102 -7.48 -9.08 -2.57
CA ALA A 102 -7.59 -9.56 -3.94
C ALA A 102 -7.74 -11.08 -4.05
N SER A 103 -8.48 -11.50 -5.07
CA SER A 103 -8.79 -12.90 -5.36
C SER A 103 -8.76 -13.19 -6.87
N GLY A 104 -8.45 -14.44 -7.23
CA GLY A 104 -8.34 -14.87 -8.63
C GLY A 104 -6.99 -14.49 -9.26
N ASN A 105 -7.01 -14.06 -10.52
CA ASN A 105 -5.83 -13.55 -11.23
C ASN A 105 -5.34 -12.21 -10.63
N TYR A 106 -4.13 -11.79 -11.03
CA TYR A 106 -3.46 -10.59 -10.52
C TYR A 106 -3.92 -9.25 -11.14
N ASP A 107 -4.86 -9.30 -12.08
CA ASP A 107 -5.23 -8.14 -12.89
C ASP A 107 -5.90 -7.04 -12.05
N ALA A 108 -6.79 -7.40 -11.12
CA ALA A 108 -7.57 -6.43 -10.35
C ALA A 108 -6.71 -5.64 -9.35
N GLU A 109 -5.84 -6.29 -8.58
CA GLU A 109 -4.90 -5.59 -7.68
C GLU A 109 -3.89 -4.75 -8.44
N THR A 110 -3.46 -5.21 -9.63
CA THR A 110 -2.52 -4.45 -10.46
C THR A 110 -3.13 -3.13 -10.93
N MET A 111 -4.44 -3.07 -11.19
CA MET A 111 -5.11 -1.82 -11.51
C MET A 111 -5.00 -0.79 -10.38
N PHE A 112 -5.17 -1.22 -9.12
CA PHE A 112 -4.99 -0.33 -7.98
C PHE A 112 -3.53 0.08 -7.80
N PHE A 113 -2.59 -0.87 -7.89
CA PHE A 113 -1.16 -0.56 -7.79
C PHE A 113 -0.72 0.47 -8.83
N GLU A 114 -1.22 0.39 -10.07
CA GLU A 114 -0.88 1.36 -11.11
C GLU A 114 -1.40 2.78 -10.83
N VAL A 115 -2.57 2.93 -10.19
CA VAL A 115 -3.05 4.25 -9.75
C VAL A 115 -2.19 4.80 -8.63
N LEU A 116 -1.91 3.98 -7.62
CA LEU A 116 -1.10 4.36 -6.46
C LEU A 116 0.33 4.73 -6.89
N ARG A 117 0.89 3.99 -7.84
CA ARG A 117 2.23 4.23 -8.42
C ARG A 117 2.34 5.56 -9.15
N LYS A 118 1.26 6.02 -9.79
CA LYS A 118 1.20 7.35 -10.42
C LYS A 118 1.07 8.47 -9.40
N TYR A 119 0.40 8.20 -8.28
CA TYR A 119 0.15 9.18 -7.23
C TYR A 119 1.42 9.53 -6.46
N GLU A 120 2.11 8.54 -5.91
CA GLU A 120 3.30 8.78 -5.07
C GLU A 120 4.34 7.67 -5.19
N GLY A 121 5.63 8.04 -5.08
CA GLY A 121 6.74 7.11 -5.31
C GLY A 121 7.12 6.25 -4.10
N SER A 122 6.80 6.71 -2.89
CA SER A 122 7.20 6.11 -1.62
C SER A 122 6.15 5.17 -1.02
N PHE A 123 5.23 4.65 -1.84
CA PHE A 123 4.33 3.59 -1.41
C PHE A 123 5.05 2.24 -1.36
N LEU A 124 5.02 1.62 -0.18
CA LEU A 124 5.51 0.27 0.08
C LEU A 124 4.32 -0.65 0.32
N ALA A 125 4.18 -1.70 -0.50
CA ALA A 125 3.19 -2.74 -0.31
C ALA A 125 3.80 -3.93 0.44
N ILE A 126 3.03 -4.49 1.38
CA ILE A 126 3.43 -5.62 2.22
C ILE A 126 2.25 -6.59 2.32
N ASP A 127 2.51 -7.86 2.00
CA ASP A 127 1.60 -8.99 2.16
C ASP A 127 2.26 -9.96 3.15
N MET A 128 1.78 -9.90 4.39
CA MET A 128 2.32 -10.68 5.51
C MET A 128 2.06 -12.16 5.35
N GLU A 129 0.89 -12.53 4.84
CA GLU A 129 0.48 -13.94 4.69
C GLU A 129 1.43 -14.69 3.73
N HIS A 130 1.90 -14.02 2.69
CA HIS A 130 2.77 -14.62 1.67
C HIS A 130 4.24 -14.18 1.76
N GLY A 131 4.60 -13.35 2.75
CA GLY A 131 5.95 -12.81 2.90
C GLY A 131 6.42 -11.98 1.69
N ARG A 132 5.51 -11.27 1.03
CA ARG A 132 5.81 -10.48 -0.17
C ARG A 132 5.82 -9.00 0.18
N TYR A 133 6.80 -8.27 -0.33
CA TYR A 133 6.90 -6.83 -0.11
C TYR A 133 7.61 -6.15 -1.26
N GLY A 134 7.34 -4.87 -1.46
CA GLY A 134 8.05 -4.07 -2.46
C GLY A 134 7.46 -2.68 -2.67
N TRP A 135 8.30 -1.79 -3.19
CA TRP A 135 7.86 -0.47 -3.63
C TRP A 135 6.93 -0.58 -4.83
N LEU A 136 5.82 0.16 -4.84
CA LEU A 136 4.94 0.23 -6.01
C LEU A 136 5.61 0.91 -7.22
N LYS A 137 6.55 1.82 -6.94
CA LYS A 137 7.39 2.45 -7.94
C LYS A 137 8.86 2.18 -7.60
N PRO A 138 9.68 1.66 -8.52
CA PRO A 138 11.12 1.64 -8.27
C PRO A 138 11.61 3.09 -8.14
N ILE A 139 12.12 3.44 -6.96
CA ILE A 139 12.74 4.75 -6.70
C ILE A 139 14.05 4.74 -7.49
N LYS A 140 14.07 5.41 -8.64
CA LYS A 140 15.31 5.52 -9.43
C LYS A 140 16.33 6.30 -8.61
N GLU A 141 17.42 5.66 -8.23
CA GLU A 141 18.64 6.31 -7.75
C GLU A 141 19.02 7.39 -8.78
N ARG A 142 19.01 8.67 -8.37
CA ARG A 142 19.65 9.72 -9.17
C ARG A 142 21.16 9.45 -9.13
N LYS A 143 21.67 8.76 -10.15
CA LYS A 143 23.10 8.77 -10.46
C LYS A 143 23.43 10.21 -10.88
N PHE A 144 24.05 10.97 -9.98
CA PHE A 144 24.80 12.15 -10.39
C PHE A 144 25.99 11.61 -11.22
N VAL A 145 25.96 11.85 -12.53
CA VAL A 145 27.08 11.58 -13.44
C VAL A 145 27.96 12.83 -13.49
#